data_AF-A0A6C0BIM5-F1
#
_entry.id   AF-A0A6C0BIM5-F1
#
_cell.length_a   1.000
_cell.length_b   1.000
_cell.length_c   1.000
_cell.angle_alpha   90.00
_cell.angle_beta   90.00
_cell.angle_gamma   90.00
#
_symmetry.space_group_name_H-M   'P 1'
#
loop_
_entity.id
_entity.type
_entity.pdbx_description
1 polymer ?
#
loop_
_entity_poly.entity_id
_entity_poly.type
_entity_poly.pdbx_seq_one_letter_code
_entity_poly.pdbx_strand_id
1 'polypeptide(L)' 'MAGRSELYFISLILLLAVALLIADRMVRIKGFLDKRCGIGFQPCKYPLRCMNGVCAPTDPPFLKKTDLPVVP' A
#
# COMPACT_ATOMS: atom_id res chain seq x y z
N MET A 1 -42.48 8.15 -2.40
CA MET A 1 -42.21 7.25 -1.26
C MET A 1 -41.46 6.05 -1.82
N ALA A 2 -40.16 5.92 -1.58
CA ALA A 2 -39.41 4.75 -2.06
C ALA A 2 -40.00 3.49 -1.40
N GLY A 3 -40.29 2.46 -2.21
CA GLY A 3 -40.79 1.19 -1.70
C GLY A 3 -39.76 0.58 -0.75
N ARG A 4 -40.21 -0.18 0.27
CA ARG A 4 -39.30 -0.86 1.21
C ARG A 4 -38.23 -1.69 0.48
N SER A 5 -38.58 -2.31 -0.65
CA SER A 5 -37.67 -3.03 -1.54
C SER A 5 -36.54 -2.16 -2.11
N GLU A 6 -36.85 -0.92 -2.50
CA GLU A 6 -35.86 0.02 -3.04
C GLU A 6 -34.88 0.45 -1.96
N LEU A 7 -35.37 0.66 -0.73
CA LEU A 7 -34.51 0.98 0.43
C LEU A 7 -33.55 -0.17 0.77
N TYR A 8 -34.00 -1.43 0.67
CA TYR A 8 -33.11 -2.59 0.84
C TYR A 8 -32.08 -2.72 -0.28
N PHE A 9 -32.47 -2.41 -1.52
CA PHE A 9 -31.55 -2.46 -2.65
C PHE A 9 -30.47 -1.37 -2.54
N ILE A 10 -30.87 -0.15 -2.18
CA ILE A 10 -29.95 0.97 -1.95
C ILE A 10 -29.00 0.66 -0.79
N SER A 11 -29.51 0.13 0.33
CA SER A 11 -28.66 -0.21 1.48
C SER A 11 -27.66 -1.32 1.18
N LEU A 12 -28.05 -2.32 0.38
CA LEU A 12 -27.17 -3.40 -0.05
C LEU A 12 -26.05 -2.90 -0.96
N ILE A 13 -26.36 -2.01 -1.92
CA ILE A 13 -25.34 -1.36 -2.76
C ILE A 13 -24.37 -0.54 -1.90
N LEU A 14 -24.89 0.20 -0.92
CA LEU A 14 -24.07 1.05 -0.06
C LEU A 14 -23.12 0.22 0.81
N LEU A 15 -23.60 -0.90 1.35
CA LEU A 15 -22.77 -1.87 2.07
C LEU A 15 -21.68 -2.47 1.17
N LEU A 16 -22.03 -2.86 -0.06
CA LEU A 16 -21.07 -3.40 -1.02
C LEU A 16 -19.98 -2.36 -1.36
N ALA A 17 -20.38 -1.11 -1.60
CA ALA A 17 -19.44 -0.02 -1.90
C ALA A 17 -18.46 0.24 -0.74
N VAL A 18 -18.96 0.27 0.50
CA VAL A 18 -18.11 0.42 1.69
C VAL A 18 -17.15 -0.77 1.85
N ALA A 19 -17.63 -2.00 1.64
CA ALA A 19 -16.78 -3.19 1.71
C ALA A 19 -15.66 -3.16 0.65
N LEU A 20 -15.97 -2.75 -0.58
CA LEU A 20 -14.99 -2.59 -1.66
C LEU A 20 -13.95 -1.50 -1.35
N LEU A 21 -14.37 -0.38 -0.76
CA LEU A 21 -13.45 0.68 -0.33
C LEU A 21 -12.49 0.19 0.75
N ILE A 22 -12.98 -0.55 1.74
CA ILE A 22 -12.14 -1.15 2.79
C ILE A 22 -11.17 -2.16 2.18
N ALA A 23 -11.63 -3.00 1.26
CA ALA A 23 -10.79 -3.98 0.58
C ALA A 23 -9.65 -3.31 -0.22
N ASP A 24 -9.94 -2.27 -1.02
CA ASP A 24 -8.91 -1.50 -1.75
C ASP A 24 -7.87 -0.91 -0.79
N ARG A 25 -8.31 -0.33 0.33
CA ARG A 25 -7.39 0.19 1.35
C ARG A 25 -6.53 -0.90 1.96
N MET A 26 -7.09 -2.05 2.32
CA MET A 26 -6.33 -3.15 2.87
C MET A 26 -5.30 -3.70 1.87
N VAL A 27 -5.66 -3.84 0.60
CA VAL A 27 -4.74 -4.29 -0.45
C VAL A 27 -3.58 -3.33 -0.62
N ARG A 28 -3.85 -2.02 -0.65
CA ARG A 28 -2.79 -0.99 -0.74
C ARG A 28 -1.89 -0.96 0.49
N ILE A 29 -2.45 -1.16 1.69
CA ILE A 29 -1.69 -1.09 2.95
C ILE A 29 -0.80 -2.33 3.14
N LYS A 30 -1.21 -3.52 2.67
CA LYS A 30 -0.39 -4.75 2.77
C LYS A 30 1.03 -4.57 2.22
N GLY A 31 1.20 -3.83 1.13
CA GLY A 31 2.52 -3.55 0.56
C GLY A 31 3.46 -2.75 1.48
N PHE A 32 2.93 -2.06 2.49
CA PHE A 32 3.69 -1.21 3.43
C PHE A 32 3.91 -1.82 4.81
N LEU A 33 3.27 -2.94 5.15
CA LEU A 33 3.40 -3.54 6.49
C LEU A 33 4.59 -4.50 6.58
N ASP A 34 4.84 -5.28 5.52
CA ASP A 34 5.82 -6.37 5.57
C ASP A 34 7.29 -5.93 5.51
N LYS A 35 7.55 -4.65 5.27
CA LYS A 35 8.91 -4.11 5.13
C LYS A 35 9.26 -3.04 6.16
N ARG A 36 8.47 -2.86 7.23
CA ARG A 36 8.79 -1.87 8.26
C ARG A 36 9.89 -2.36 9.19
N CYS A 37 10.72 -1.42 9.63
CA CYS A 37 11.78 -1.64 10.59
C CYS A 37 11.92 -0.42 11.49
N GLY A 38 12.57 -0.58 12.65
CA GLY A 38 12.75 0.49 13.63
C GLY A 38 12.42 0.02 15.04
N ILE A 39 12.26 0.97 15.97
CA ILE A 39 11.95 0.66 17.37
C ILE A 39 10.57 -0.01 17.44
N GLY A 40 10.50 -1.20 18.03
CA GLY A 40 9.27 -2.00 18.18
C GLY A 40 8.92 -2.90 16.99
N PHE A 41 9.75 -2.95 15.94
CA PHE A 41 9.59 -3.85 14.80
C PHE A 41 10.73 -4.88 14.72
N GLN A 42 10.52 -5.97 13.98
CA GLN A 42 11.58 -6.94 13.72
C GLN A 42 12.74 -6.29 12.93
N PRO A 43 14.00 -6.69 13.20
CA PRO A 43 15.13 -6.21 12.43
C PRO A 43 15.06 -6.72 10.98
N CYS A 44 15.60 -5.93 10.05
CA CYS A 44 15.69 -6.33 8.65
C CYS A 44 16.56 -7.57 8.49
N LYS A 45 16.12 -8.51 7.65
CA LYS A 45 16.93 -9.68 7.28
C LYS A 45 18.08 -9.24 6.37
N TYR A 46 19.29 -9.73 6.65
CA TYR A 46 20.45 -9.56 5.79
C TYR A 46 20.12 -10.02 4.35
N PRO A 47 20.49 -9.26 3.30
CA PRO A 47 21.41 -8.11 3.25
C PRO A 47 20.76 -6.72 3.43
N LEU A 48 19.47 -6.65 3.77
CA LEU A 48 18.74 -5.38 3.89
C LEU A 48 19.12 -4.64 5.17
N ARG A 49 19.15 -3.31 5.11
CA ARG A 49 19.27 -2.43 6.28
C ARG A 49 18.03 -1.59 6.47
N CYS A 50 17.81 -1.16 7.71
CA CYS A 50 16.72 -0.26 8.02
C CYS A 50 17.06 1.16 7.59
N MET A 51 16.32 1.71 6.62
CA MET A 51 16.47 3.08 6.12
C MET A 51 15.10 3.76 6.12
N ASN A 52 14.96 4.86 6.85
CA ASN A 52 13.70 5.63 6.98
C ASN A 52 12.48 4.77 7.36
N GLY A 53 12.68 3.79 8.26
CA GLY A 53 11.60 2.92 8.74
C GLY A 53 11.20 1.79 7.79
N VAL A 54 11.96 1.59 6.71
CA VAL A 54 11.73 0.51 5.73
C VAL A 54 13.02 -0.29 5.50
N CYS A 55 12.91 -1.61 5.35
CA CYS A 55 14.02 -2.47 4.97
C CYS A 55 14.37 -2.26 3.49
N ALA A 56 15.54 -1.68 3.24
CA ALA A 56 16.04 -1.37 1.91
C ALA A 56 17.45 -1.96 1.71
N PRO A 57 17.83 -2.28 0.46
CA PRO A 57 19.21 -2.65 0.15
C PRO A 57 20.15 -1.47 0.40
N THR A 58 21.39 -1.76 0.80
CA THR A 58 22.45 -0.76 0.99
C THR A 58 23.08 -0.27 -0.29
N ASP A 59 22.80 -0.92 -1.41
CA ASP A 59 23.33 -0.50 -2.69
C ASP A 59 22.79 0.90 -3.01
N PRO A 60 23.66 1.83 -3.47
CA PRO A 60 23.22 3.16 -3.81
C PRO A 60 22.10 3.07 -4.85
N PRO A 61 20.99 3.81 -4.68
CA PRO A 61 19.88 3.75 -5.62
C PRO A 61 20.39 4.26 -6.97
N PHE A 62 20.61 3.34 -7.90
CA PHE A 62 20.89 3.70 -9.27
C PHE A 62 19.56 4.06 -9.93
N LEU A 63 19.51 5.24 -10.56
CA LEU A 63 18.50 5.47 -11.56
C LEU A 63 18.61 4.33 -12.59
N LYS A 64 17.48 3.67 -12.86
CA LYS A 64 17.40 2.72 -13.97
C LYS A 64 17.93 3.44 -15.20
N LYS A 65 18.90 2.85 -15.92
CA LYS A 65 19.41 3.45 -17.15
C LYS A 65 18.22 3.72 -18.06
N THR A 66 17.97 4.99 -18.34
CA THR A 66 16.97 5.45 -19.29
C THR A 66 17.71 5.94 -20.53
N ASP A 67 17.08 5.82 -21.70
CA ASP A 67 17.60 6.40 -22.94
C ASP A 67 17.39 7.93 -23.01
N LEU A 68 17.04 8.55 -21.87
CA LEU A 68 16.83 9.98 -21.78
C LEU A 68 18.19 10.68 -21.69
N PRO A 69 18.43 11.74 -22.48
CA PRO A 69 19.66 12.49 -22.40
C PRO A 69 19.78 13.14 -21.02
N VAL A 70 20.86 12.82 -20.30
CA VAL A 70 21.25 13.53 -19.07
C VAL A 70 22.01 14.78 -19.50
N VAL A 71 21.34 15.92 -19.43
CA VAL A 71 21.97 17.23 -19.66
C VAL A 71 22.81 17.59 -18.41
N PRO A 72 24.07 18.03 -18.57
CA PRO A 72 24.91 18.49 -17.46
C PRO A 72 24.39 19.77 -16.80
#